data_AF-A0A815VXT7-F1
#
_entry.id   AF-A0A815VXT7-F1
#
_cell.length_a   1.000
_cell.length_b   1.000
_cell.length_c   1.000
_cell.angle_alpha   90.00
_cell.angle_beta   90.00
_cell.angle_gamma   90.00
#
_symmetry.space_group_name_H-M   'P 1'
#
loop_
_entity.id
_entity.type
_entity.pdbx_description
1 polymer ?
#
loop_
_entity_poly.entity_id
_entity_poly.type
_entity_poly.pdbx_seq_one_letter_code
_entity_poly.pdbx_strand_id
1 'polypeptide(L)'
;MQDYCNLLKQHIDHLNTYSRKWKLKLQGQSLLSSYHTTKRAQLETIGTPERRAEYLQKQWEFIQTIIATYRVQVDRMYPKERFGTSHKHCRTNAKKILFEAAYSSLTELSNKLEKLREKEQSAQHDLDNVNDQYEDLIGDETISKSKITKAKDKQEKIKNKLDHIKQDILRTKEQYKQEKEIYRTRATQIYEECRELEEQRLDLIGETLLKFNEAAFSSKYLAEQHEIYEDLKSKLENQRNTLKDLDFWAQTYGVYDSKISLTPAMNHNGDIHSQNTSSPTTIRRTTTSHENETENSTIIEENVEQSIAEEENEHSEANNTTISTKT
;
A
#
# COMPACT_ATOMS: atom_id res chain seq x y z
N MET A 1 -2.78 -0.97 -4.29
CA MET A 1 -4.09 -1.18 -4.98
C MET A 1 -4.34 -0.13 -6.06
N GLN A 2 -4.30 1.17 -5.76
CA GLN A 2 -4.55 2.22 -6.77
C GLN A 2 -3.60 2.13 -7.98
N ASP A 3 -2.31 1.90 -7.73
CA ASP A 3 -1.33 1.79 -8.83
C ASP A 3 -1.62 0.58 -9.72
N TYR A 4 -2.06 -0.53 -9.14
CA TYR A 4 -2.51 -1.70 -9.90
C TYR A 4 -3.74 -1.38 -10.76
N CYS A 5 -4.72 -0.65 -10.23
CA CYS A 5 -5.84 -0.14 -11.04
C CYS A 5 -5.37 0.74 -12.20
N ASN A 6 -4.37 1.60 -11.98
CA ASN A 6 -3.86 2.47 -13.03
C ASN A 6 -3.15 1.65 -14.13
N LEU A 7 -2.36 0.64 -13.74
CA LEU A 7 -1.72 -0.29 -14.68
C LEU A 7 -2.74 -1.09 -15.49
N LEU A 8 -3.79 -1.62 -14.85
CA LEU A 8 -4.89 -2.28 -15.54
C LEU A 8 -5.55 -1.35 -16.56
N LYS A 9 -5.82 -0.11 -16.17
CA LYS A 9 -6.44 0.87 -17.05
C LYS A 9 -5.58 1.17 -18.28
N GLN A 10 -4.29 1.39 -18.08
CA GLN A 10 -3.34 1.56 -19.19
C GLN A 10 -3.33 0.35 -20.12
N HIS A 11 -3.33 -0.87 -19.58
CA HIS A 11 -3.36 -2.09 -20.39
C HIS A 11 -4.64 -2.21 -21.23
N ILE A 12 -5.81 -1.91 -20.64
CA ILE A 12 -7.10 -1.86 -21.34
C ILE A 12 -7.03 -0.87 -22.52
N ASP A 13 -6.54 0.34 -22.26
CA ASP A 13 -6.47 1.40 -23.27
C ASP A 13 -5.50 1.03 -24.42
N HIS A 14 -4.38 0.37 -24.10
CA HIS A 14 -3.45 -0.16 -25.10
C HIS A 14 -4.07 -1.25 -25.98
N LEU A 15 -4.78 -2.23 -25.39
CA LEU A 15 -5.45 -3.31 -26.14
C LEU A 15 -6.51 -2.76 -27.09
N ASN A 16 -7.32 -1.82 -26.61
CA ASN A 16 -8.35 -1.16 -27.42
C ASN A 16 -7.75 -0.35 -28.58
N THR A 17 -6.67 0.40 -28.30
CA THR A 17 -5.95 1.17 -29.31
C THR A 17 -5.33 0.26 -30.37
N TYR A 18 -4.71 -0.85 -29.94
CA TYR A 18 -4.13 -1.85 -30.83
C TYR A 18 -5.20 -2.46 -31.76
N SER A 19 -6.30 -2.97 -31.18
CA SER A 19 -7.41 -3.57 -31.94
C SER A 19 -7.95 -2.59 -32.98
N ARG A 20 -8.27 -1.36 -32.57
CA ARG A 20 -8.81 -0.32 -33.47
C ARG A 20 -7.83 0.01 -34.60
N LYS A 21 -6.56 0.25 -34.29
CA LYS A 21 -5.52 0.59 -35.28
C LYS A 21 -5.39 -0.50 -36.34
N TRP A 22 -5.34 -1.76 -35.93
CA TRP A 22 -5.14 -2.88 -36.85
C TRP A 22 -6.41 -3.25 -37.61
N LYS A 23 -7.60 -3.12 -37.01
CA LYS A 23 -8.88 -3.25 -37.74
C LYS A 23 -8.97 -2.27 -38.89
N LEU A 24 -8.66 -0.99 -38.64
CA LEU A 24 -8.66 0.05 -39.69
C LEU A 24 -7.63 -0.26 -40.80
N LYS A 25 -6.41 -0.64 -40.42
CA LYS A 25 -5.38 -1.04 -41.40
C LYS A 25 -5.82 -2.22 -42.26
N LEU A 26 -6.38 -3.27 -41.65
CA LEU A 26 -6.81 -4.47 -42.35
C LEU A 26 -8.06 -4.22 -43.21
N GLN A 27 -8.96 -3.34 -42.78
CA GLN A 27 -10.10 -2.92 -43.59
C GLN A 27 -9.65 -2.11 -44.81
N GLY A 28 -8.67 -1.22 -44.65
CA GLY A 28 -8.09 -0.41 -45.73
C GLY A 28 -7.21 -1.18 -46.72
N GLN A 29 -6.78 -2.41 -46.38
CA GLN A 29 -6.07 -3.27 -47.30
C GLN A 29 -6.97 -3.66 -48.49
N SER A 30 -6.44 -3.44 -49.70
CA SER A 30 -7.12 -3.83 -50.93
C SER A 30 -7.38 -5.33 -50.92
N LEU A 31 -8.44 -5.75 -51.62
CA LEU A 31 -8.82 -7.15 -51.78
C LEU A 31 -7.64 -8.01 -52.25
N LEU A 32 -6.64 -7.43 -52.95
CA LEU A 32 -5.47 -8.10 -53.49
C LEU A 32 -4.51 -8.70 -52.42
N SER A 33 -4.55 -8.22 -51.18
CA SER A 33 -3.54 -8.54 -50.15
C SER A 33 -4.02 -9.49 -49.04
N SER A 34 -5.33 -9.64 -48.87
CA SER A 34 -5.94 -10.61 -47.94
C SER A 34 -7.38 -10.88 -48.37
N TYR A 35 -7.71 -12.15 -48.62
CA TYR A 35 -8.97 -12.55 -49.25
C TYR A 35 -9.94 -13.20 -48.26
N HIS A 36 -11.24 -12.94 -48.52
CA HIS A 36 -12.41 -13.67 -48.05
C HIS A 36 -12.32 -14.28 -46.63
N THR A 37 -12.10 -15.59 -46.50
CA THR A 37 -12.12 -16.28 -45.20
C THR A 37 -10.85 -16.03 -44.38
N THR A 38 -9.68 -15.92 -45.01
CA THR A 38 -8.43 -15.55 -44.35
C THR A 38 -8.50 -14.13 -43.78
N LYS A 39 -9.09 -13.18 -44.50
CA LYS A 39 -9.29 -11.80 -43.99
C LYS A 39 -10.21 -11.77 -42.77
N ARG A 40 -11.27 -12.59 -42.74
CA ARG A 40 -12.16 -12.74 -41.56
C ARG A 40 -11.40 -13.32 -40.36
N ALA A 41 -10.61 -14.38 -40.57
CA ALA A 41 -9.78 -14.98 -39.53
C ALA A 41 -8.76 -13.97 -38.94
N GLN A 42 -8.15 -13.14 -39.78
CA GLN A 42 -7.27 -12.06 -39.34
C GLN A 42 -8.02 -11.00 -38.52
N LEU A 43 -9.23 -10.60 -38.96
CA LEU A 43 -10.08 -9.66 -38.23
C LEU A 43 -10.52 -10.21 -36.86
N GLU A 44 -10.85 -11.51 -36.76
CA GLU A 44 -11.16 -12.17 -35.48
C GLU A 44 -9.95 -12.12 -34.55
N THR A 45 -8.75 -12.44 -35.04
CA THR A 45 -7.50 -12.39 -34.25
C THR A 45 -7.22 -10.98 -33.71
N ILE A 46 -7.41 -9.95 -34.54
CA ILE A 46 -7.23 -8.55 -34.14
C ILE A 46 -8.36 -8.07 -33.21
N GLY A 47 -9.54 -8.69 -33.28
CA GLY A 47 -10.66 -8.43 -32.38
C GLY A 47 -10.52 -9.03 -30.98
N THR A 48 -9.74 -10.11 -30.82
CA THR A 48 -9.53 -10.78 -29.53
C THR A 48 -8.97 -9.86 -28.42
N PRO A 49 -7.97 -8.97 -28.69
CA PRO A 49 -7.54 -7.96 -27.72
C PRO A 49 -8.67 -7.10 -27.13
N GLU A 50 -9.70 -6.74 -27.92
CA GLU A 50 -10.82 -5.92 -27.46
C GLU A 50 -11.71 -6.70 -26.48
N ARG A 51 -11.99 -7.97 -26.77
CA ARG A 51 -12.70 -8.87 -25.83
C ARG A 51 -11.92 -9.05 -24.53
N ARG A 52 -10.59 -9.18 -24.61
CA ARG A 52 -9.73 -9.21 -23.42
C ARG A 52 -9.79 -7.89 -22.65
N ALA A 53 -9.87 -6.75 -23.34
CA ALA A 53 -9.97 -5.44 -22.71
C ALA A 53 -11.31 -5.25 -21.98
N GLU A 54 -12.44 -5.71 -22.54
CA GLU A 54 -13.75 -5.73 -21.88
C GLU A 54 -13.71 -6.53 -20.58
N TYR A 55 -13.05 -7.68 -20.63
CA TYR A 55 -12.84 -8.52 -19.47
C TYR A 55 -12.01 -7.80 -18.37
N LEU A 56 -10.85 -7.25 -18.73
CA LEU A 56 -10.01 -6.48 -17.81
C LEU A 56 -10.72 -5.23 -17.25
N GLN A 57 -11.63 -4.64 -18.02
CA GLN A 57 -12.45 -3.50 -17.59
C GLN A 57 -13.37 -3.88 -16.42
N LYS A 58 -14.04 -5.04 -16.48
CA LYS A 58 -14.85 -5.54 -15.35
C LYS A 58 -14.00 -5.77 -14.10
N GLN A 59 -12.80 -6.34 -14.29
CA GLN A 59 -11.85 -6.56 -13.21
C GLN A 59 -11.43 -5.24 -12.56
N TRP A 60 -11.09 -4.24 -13.37
CA TRP A 60 -10.74 -2.89 -12.93
C TRP A 60 -11.88 -2.22 -12.14
N GLU A 61 -13.13 -2.30 -12.62
CA GLU A 61 -14.31 -1.75 -11.93
C GLU A 61 -14.53 -2.38 -10.55
N PHE A 62 -14.33 -3.69 -10.46
CA PHE A 62 -14.49 -4.39 -9.18
C PHE A 62 -13.42 -3.96 -8.18
N ILE A 63 -12.16 -3.84 -8.61
CA ILE A 63 -11.07 -3.35 -7.76
C ILE A 63 -11.29 -1.88 -7.34
N GLN A 64 -11.76 -1.02 -8.25
CA GLN A 64 -12.13 0.36 -7.91
C GLN A 64 -13.20 0.42 -6.82
N THR A 65 -14.21 -0.46 -6.92
CA THR A 65 -15.26 -0.58 -5.91
C THR A 65 -14.66 -0.95 -4.55
N ILE A 66 -13.76 -1.93 -4.51
CA ILE A 66 -13.04 -2.34 -3.28
C ILE A 66 -12.26 -1.16 -2.68
N ILE A 67 -11.49 -0.43 -3.49
CA ILE A 67 -10.73 0.75 -3.05
C ILE A 67 -11.68 1.82 -2.47
N ALA A 68 -12.79 2.10 -3.15
CA ALA A 68 -13.77 3.08 -2.71
C ALA A 68 -14.43 2.66 -1.38
N THR A 69 -14.85 1.41 -1.26
CA THR A 69 -15.42 0.86 -0.02
C THR A 69 -14.43 0.96 1.14
N TYR A 70 -13.17 0.56 0.92
CA TYR A 70 -12.12 0.70 1.94
C TYR A 70 -11.92 2.14 2.37
N ARG A 71 -11.84 3.09 1.43
CA ARG A 71 -11.71 4.53 1.75
C ARG A 71 -12.87 5.03 2.60
N VAL A 72 -14.11 4.67 2.27
CA VAL A 72 -15.30 5.06 3.02
C VAL A 72 -15.28 4.45 4.43
N GLN A 73 -14.91 3.18 4.55
CA GLN A 73 -14.82 2.51 5.86
C GLN A 73 -13.72 3.11 6.73
N VAL A 74 -12.54 3.38 6.15
CA VAL A 74 -11.45 4.08 6.85
C VAL A 74 -11.87 5.48 7.26
N ASP A 75 -12.51 6.25 6.38
CA ASP A 75 -12.99 7.60 6.71
C ASP A 75 -14.11 7.56 7.78
N ARG A 76 -14.90 6.50 7.86
CA ARG A 76 -15.89 6.30 8.94
C ARG A 76 -15.22 5.92 10.26
N MET A 77 -14.23 5.03 10.23
CA MET A 77 -13.50 4.60 11.41
C MET A 77 -12.59 5.72 11.94
N TYR A 78 -12.00 6.49 11.03
CA TYR A 78 -11.08 7.58 11.29
C TYR A 78 -11.62 8.84 10.59
N PRO A 79 -12.73 9.42 11.10
CA PRO A 79 -13.25 10.65 10.55
C PRO A 79 -12.12 11.67 10.54
N LYS A 80 -11.88 12.25 9.36
CA LYS A 80 -11.01 13.41 9.19
C LYS A 80 -11.66 14.60 9.89
N GLU A 81 -11.73 14.58 11.21
CA GLU A 81 -12.09 15.75 12.01
C GLU A 81 -10.98 16.77 11.77
N ARG A 82 -11.25 17.67 10.80
CA ARG A 82 -10.54 18.91 10.53
C ARG A 82 -9.06 18.85 10.89
N PHE A 83 -8.32 18.01 10.18
CA PHE A 83 -6.88 18.15 10.09
C PHE A 83 -6.64 19.53 9.47
N GLY A 84 -6.35 20.52 10.31
CA GLY A 84 -5.53 21.64 9.86
C GLY A 84 -4.31 21.03 9.18
N THR A 85 -3.84 21.67 8.12
CA THR A 85 -2.71 21.23 7.29
C THR A 85 -1.41 20.96 8.06
N SER A 86 -1.39 21.20 9.37
CA SER A 86 -0.31 20.91 10.28
C SER A 86 -0.74 19.90 11.36
N HIS A 87 -0.03 18.77 11.37
CA HIS A 87 0.26 17.90 12.52
C HIS A 87 -0.76 16.86 13.01
N LYS A 88 -0.27 15.61 12.91
CA LYS A 88 -0.39 14.46 13.83
C LYS A 88 -1.81 13.97 14.17
N HIS A 89 -2.00 12.67 13.95
CA HIS A 89 -3.19 11.87 14.27
C HIS A 89 -3.95 12.34 15.53
N CYS A 90 -5.04 13.09 15.32
CA CYS A 90 -5.86 13.70 16.39
C CYS A 90 -6.35 12.67 17.43
N ARG A 91 -6.67 11.45 16.99
CA ARG A 91 -7.11 10.36 17.87
C ARG A 91 -5.99 9.83 18.77
N THR A 92 -4.75 9.78 18.26
CA THR A 92 -3.55 9.47 19.06
C THR A 92 -3.34 10.54 20.12
N ASN A 93 -3.58 11.82 19.81
CA ASN A 93 -3.55 12.89 20.80
C ASN A 93 -4.65 12.75 21.85
N ALA A 94 -5.89 12.42 21.48
CA ALA A 94 -6.97 12.24 22.45
C ALA A 94 -6.69 11.09 23.43
N LYS A 95 -6.27 9.91 22.94
CA LYS A 95 -5.89 8.79 23.81
C LYS A 95 -4.63 9.09 24.64
N LYS A 96 -3.67 9.82 24.07
CA LYS A 96 -2.49 10.30 24.80
C LYS A 96 -2.87 11.22 25.96
N ILE A 97 -3.77 12.17 25.75
CA ILE A 97 -4.28 13.07 26.81
C ILE A 97 -4.92 12.24 27.94
N LEU A 98 -5.67 11.18 27.61
CA LEU A 98 -6.25 10.29 28.63
C LEU A 98 -5.19 9.53 29.42
N PHE A 99 -4.14 9.01 28.76
CA PHE A 99 -3.02 8.36 29.44
C PHE A 99 -2.24 9.32 30.34
N GLU A 100 -1.96 10.54 29.85
CA GLU A 100 -1.29 11.59 30.64
C GLU A 100 -2.14 11.99 31.84
N ALA A 101 -3.44 12.17 31.66
CA ALA A 101 -4.37 12.47 32.75
C ALA A 101 -4.40 11.33 33.78
N ALA A 102 -4.45 10.07 33.34
CA ALA A 102 -4.43 8.91 34.23
C ALA A 102 -3.11 8.81 35.03
N TYR A 103 -1.98 9.22 34.43
CA TYR A 103 -0.65 9.14 35.05
C TYR A 103 -0.27 10.37 35.91
N SER A 104 -1.02 11.48 35.77
CA SER A 104 -0.72 12.76 36.43
C SER A 104 -0.56 12.64 37.96
N SER A 105 -1.50 11.99 38.64
CA SER A 105 -1.46 11.82 40.10
C SER A 105 -0.28 10.98 40.58
N LEU A 106 0.13 9.95 39.82
CA LEU A 106 1.33 9.19 40.12
C LEU A 106 2.60 10.03 39.97
N THR A 107 2.64 10.89 38.95
CA THR A 107 3.76 11.81 38.73
C THR A 107 3.89 12.79 39.89
N GLU A 108 2.78 13.37 40.36
CA GLU A 108 2.76 14.26 41.51
C GLU A 108 3.26 13.58 42.79
N LEU A 109 2.80 12.36 43.07
CA LEU A 109 3.23 11.58 44.24
C LEU A 109 4.72 11.18 44.14
N SER A 110 5.20 10.83 42.94
CA SER A 110 6.61 10.54 42.70
C SER A 110 7.49 11.75 43.01
N ASN A 111 7.13 12.92 42.45
CA ASN A 111 7.84 14.17 42.69
C ASN A 111 7.80 14.59 44.16
N LYS A 112 6.68 14.34 44.86
CA LYS A 112 6.56 14.58 46.30
C LYS A 112 7.50 13.68 47.11
N LEU A 113 7.59 12.40 46.73
CA LEU A 113 8.44 11.42 47.40
C LEU A 113 9.93 11.75 47.24
N GLU A 114 10.34 12.19 46.04
CA GLU A 114 11.70 12.68 45.77
C GLU A 114 12.07 13.87 46.66
N LYS A 115 11.21 14.89 46.71
CA LYS A 115 11.41 16.06 47.61
C LYS A 115 11.47 15.68 49.08
N LEU A 116 10.72 14.66 49.53
CA LEU A 116 10.78 14.19 50.90
C LEU A 116 12.10 13.45 51.20
N ARG A 117 12.64 12.70 50.24
CA ARG A 117 13.97 12.05 50.38
C ARG A 117 15.10 13.07 50.46
N GLU A 118 15.06 14.12 49.64
CA GLU A 118 16.03 15.21 49.74
C GLU A 118 15.99 15.87 51.13
N LYS A 119 14.78 16.11 51.66
CA LYS A 119 14.59 16.64 53.02
C LYS A 119 15.07 15.69 54.11
N GLU A 120 14.87 14.38 53.94
CA GLU A 120 15.37 13.35 54.86
C GLU A 120 16.90 13.36 54.89
N GLN A 121 17.56 13.37 53.73
CA GLN A 121 19.02 13.43 53.63
C GLN A 121 19.59 14.71 54.26
N SER A 122 18.98 15.86 53.99
CA SER A 122 19.38 17.13 54.60
C SER A 122 19.20 17.11 56.12
N ALA A 123 18.08 16.58 56.63
CA ALA A 123 17.83 16.49 58.07
C ALA A 123 18.76 15.47 58.75
N GLN A 124 19.14 14.40 58.07
CA GLN A 124 20.13 13.44 58.55
C GLN A 124 21.51 14.09 58.66
N HIS A 125 21.93 14.83 57.63
CA HIS A 125 23.20 15.56 57.66
C HIS A 125 23.22 16.63 58.78
N ASP A 126 22.11 17.36 58.97
CA ASP A 126 21.96 18.30 60.10
C ASP A 126 22.07 17.60 61.45
N LEU A 127 21.51 16.39 61.58
CA LEU A 127 21.57 15.59 62.81
C LEU A 127 23.00 15.14 63.09
N ASP A 128 23.71 14.65 62.08
CA ASP A 128 25.11 14.21 62.20
C ASP A 128 26.00 15.39 62.64
N ASN A 129 25.86 16.55 62.00
CA ASN A 129 26.57 17.78 62.38
C ASN A 129 26.28 18.23 63.81
N VAL A 130 25.04 18.06 64.31
CA VAL A 130 24.67 18.42 65.68
C VAL A 130 25.16 17.38 66.68
N ASN A 131 25.23 16.10 66.30
CA ASN A 131 25.84 15.07 67.12
C ASN A 131 27.34 15.33 67.31
N ASP A 132 28.07 15.65 66.25
CA ASP A 132 29.50 15.98 66.32
C ASP A 132 29.73 17.18 67.26
N GLN A 133 28.92 18.24 67.11
CA GLN A 133 28.96 19.41 68.01
C GLN A 133 28.65 19.05 69.47
N TYR A 134 27.73 18.11 69.71
CA TYR A 134 27.36 17.70 71.05
C TYR A 134 28.46 16.89 71.73
N GLU A 135 29.09 15.97 70.99
CA GLU A 135 30.24 15.19 71.47
C GLU A 135 31.44 16.09 71.81
N ASP A 136 31.75 17.06 70.94
CA ASP A 136 32.79 18.07 71.19
C ASP A 136 32.51 18.87 72.49
N LEU A 137 31.25 19.23 72.73
CA LEU A 137 30.85 19.98 73.93
C LEU A 137 30.88 19.15 75.21
N ILE A 138 30.68 17.83 75.13
CA ILE A 138 30.78 16.92 76.28
C ILE A 138 32.25 16.69 76.66
N GLY A 139 33.14 16.62 75.67
CA GLY A 139 34.57 16.40 75.89
C GLY A 139 35.29 17.55 76.59
N ASP A 140 34.72 18.76 76.61
CA ASP A 140 35.29 19.94 77.25
C ASP A 140 34.68 20.20 78.64
N GLU A 141 35.43 19.85 79.69
CA GLU A 141 35.03 20.01 81.10
C GLU A 141 34.80 21.46 81.53
N THR A 142 35.25 22.45 80.74
CA THR A 142 35.11 23.88 81.07
C THR A 142 33.76 24.47 80.66
N ILE A 143 32.92 23.70 79.95
CA ILE A 143 31.69 24.18 79.35
C ILE A 143 30.52 24.18 80.34
N SER A 144 29.76 25.29 80.35
CA SER A 144 28.57 25.43 81.19
C SER A 144 27.49 24.40 80.82
N LYS A 145 26.89 23.79 81.85
CA LYS A 145 25.74 22.86 81.74
C LYS A 145 24.60 23.41 80.86
N SER A 146 24.38 24.73 80.84
CA SER A 146 23.35 25.36 80.01
C SER A 146 23.61 25.22 78.50
N LYS A 147 24.88 25.19 78.08
CA LYS A 147 25.23 24.98 76.66
C LYS A 147 24.99 23.53 76.24
N ILE A 148 25.32 22.58 77.11
CA ILE A 148 25.08 21.14 76.90
C ILE A 148 23.58 20.86 76.78
N THR A 149 22.74 21.43 77.65
CA THR A 149 21.28 21.26 77.55
C THR A 149 20.72 21.84 76.25
N LYS A 150 21.18 23.02 75.82
CA LYS A 150 20.74 23.63 74.55
C LYS A 150 21.13 22.78 73.32
N ALA A 151 22.32 22.19 73.33
CA ALA A 151 22.76 21.29 72.25
C ALA A 151 21.90 20.01 72.21
N LYS A 152 21.61 19.43 73.38
CA LYS A 152 20.70 18.29 73.50
C LYS A 152 19.27 18.60 73.02
N ASP A 153 18.73 19.76 73.37
CA ASP A 153 17.40 20.20 72.89
C ASP A 153 17.37 20.37 71.37
N LYS A 154 18.46 20.89 70.78
CA LYS A 154 18.62 21.04 69.33
C LYS A 154 18.68 19.67 68.63
N GLN A 155 19.43 18.73 69.19
CA GLN A 155 19.53 17.35 68.71
C GLN A 155 18.15 16.67 68.70
N GLU A 156 17.43 16.73 69.82
CA GLU A 156 16.10 16.14 69.96
C GLU A 156 15.09 16.79 68.99
N LYS A 157 15.18 18.11 68.76
CA LYS A 157 14.35 18.80 67.77
C LYS A 157 14.59 18.32 66.35
N ILE A 158 15.85 18.11 65.94
CA ILE A 158 16.18 17.61 64.61
C ILE A 158 15.75 16.14 64.47
N LYS A 159 15.95 15.32 65.50
CA LYS A 159 15.49 13.94 65.53
C LYS A 159 13.98 13.82 65.34
N ASN A 160 13.19 14.60 66.09
CA ASN A 160 11.74 14.64 65.92
C ASN A 160 11.31 15.10 64.52
N LYS A 161 12.04 16.07 63.92
CA LYS A 161 11.81 16.50 62.53
C LYS A 161 12.11 15.36 61.54
N LEU A 162 13.21 14.64 61.73
CA LEU A 162 13.60 13.50 60.90
C LEU A 162 12.56 12.38 60.97
N ASP A 163 12.10 12.03 62.17
CA ASP A 163 11.06 11.01 62.38
C ASP A 163 9.75 11.41 61.70
N HIS A 164 9.37 12.69 61.76
CA HIS A 164 8.19 13.19 61.04
C HIS A 164 8.34 13.07 59.51
N ILE A 165 9.51 13.42 58.96
CA ILE A 165 9.80 13.25 57.52
C ILE A 165 9.70 11.76 57.13
N LYS A 166 10.25 10.85 57.93
CA LYS A 166 10.17 9.40 57.69
C LYS A 166 8.72 8.91 57.67
N GLN A 167 7.88 9.39 58.58
CA GLN A 167 6.44 9.07 58.59
C GLN A 167 5.73 9.61 57.33
N ASP A 168 6.04 10.83 56.91
CA ASP A 168 5.48 11.41 55.68
C ASP A 168 5.90 10.64 54.43
N ILE A 169 7.15 10.14 54.38
CA ILE A 169 7.62 9.25 53.31
C ILE A 169 6.82 7.95 53.30
N LEU A 170 6.65 7.30 54.46
CA LEU A 170 5.87 6.06 54.56
C LEU A 170 4.42 6.26 54.11
N ARG A 171 3.78 7.35 54.56
CA ARG A 171 2.41 7.70 54.15
C ARG A 171 2.31 7.96 52.64
N THR A 172 3.27 8.71 52.08
CA THR A 172 3.29 9.01 50.64
C THR A 172 3.55 7.75 49.82
N LYS A 173 4.39 6.82 50.30
CA LYS A 173 4.60 5.51 49.66
C LYS A 173 3.32 4.67 49.61
N GLU A 174 2.56 4.64 50.69
CA GLU A 174 1.29 3.90 50.74
C GLU A 174 0.26 4.53 49.79
N GLN A 175 0.15 5.87 49.78
CA GLN A 175 -0.70 6.59 48.82
C GLN A 175 -0.28 6.29 47.37
N TYR A 176 1.02 6.29 47.08
CA TYR A 176 1.54 5.95 45.75
C TYR A 176 1.16 4.53 45.33
N LYS A 177 1.23 3.55 46.25
CA LYS A 177 0.83 2.17 45.98
C LYS A 177 -0.66 2.06 45.64
N GLN A 178 -1.52 2.77 46.38
CA GLN A 178 -2.96 2.79 46.12
C GLN A 178 -3.28 3.44 44.76
N GLU A 179 -2.68 4.60 44.48
CA GLU A 179 -2.88 5.32 43.22
C GLU A 179 -2.34 4.52 42.02
N LYS A 180 -1.29 3.70 42.22
CA LYS A 180 -0.74 2.83 41.18
C LYS A 180 -1.75 1.79 40.69
N GLU A 181 -2.55 1.22 41.59
CA GLU A 181 -3.61 0.28 41.20
C GLU A 181 -4.76 0.97 40.47
N ILE A 182 -5.11 2.20 40.88
CA ILE A 182 -6.10 3.03 40.18
C ILE A 182 -5.61 3.36 38.76
N TYR A 183 -4.36 3.79 38.62
CA TYR A 183 -3.73 4.04 37.33
C TYR A 183 -3.75 2.80 36.44
N ARG A 184 -3.35 1.63 36.95
CA ARG A 184 -3.37 0.37 36.19
C ARG A 184 -4.75 0.07 35.63
N THR A 185 -5.78 0.23 36.44
CA THR A 185 -7.17 0.00 36.03
C THR A 185 -7.57 0.96 34.90
N ARG A 186 -7.34 2.27 35.07
CA ARG A 186 -7.66 3.29 34.06
C ARG A 186 -6.86 3.11 32.77
N ALA A 187 -5.56 2.86 32.89
CA ALA A 187 -4.67 2.64 31.76
C ALA A 187 -5.07 1.39 30.96
N THR A 188 -5.49 0.32 31.64
CA THR A 188 -5.99 -0.90 31.00
C THR A 188 -7.26 -0.62 30.21
N GLN A 189 -8.22 0.14 30.77
CA GLN A 189 -9.43 0.54 30.05
C GLN A 189 -9.10 1.35 28.77
N ILE A 190 -8.22 2.34 28.88
CA ILE A 190 -7.80 3.14 27.73
C ILE A 190 -7.10 2.24 26.69
N TYR A 191 -6.28 1.30 27.14
CA TYR A 191 -5.59 0.34 26.28
C TYR A 191 -6.57 -0.59 25.56
N GLU A 192 -7.56 -1.15 26.23
CA GLU A 192 -8.59 -2.02 25.62
C GLU A 192 -9.34 -1.31 24.51
N GLU A 193 -9.74 -0.05 24.74
CA GLU A 193 -10.37 0.77 23.71
C GLU A 193 -9.43 1.02 22.51
N CYS A 194 -8.12 1.18 22.75
CA CYS A 194 -7.15 1.32 21.65
C CYS A 194 -6.97 0.00 20.90
N ARG A 195 -6.93 -1.13 21.62
CA ARG A 195 -6.79 -2.47 21.06
C ARG A 195 -7.97 -2.80 20.16
N GLU A 196 -9.20 -2.59 20.61
CA GLU A 196 -10.41 -2.87 19.83
C GLU A 196 -10.47 -2.05 18.53
N LEU A 197 -10.08 -0.77 18.59
CA LEU A 197 -10.02 0.07 17.40
C LEU A 197 -8.96 -0.41 16.40
N GLU A 198 -7.82 -0.86 16.89
CA GLU A 198 -6.75 -1.39 16.04
C GLU A 198 -7.11 -2.75 15.47
N GLU A 199 -7.74 -3.63 16.25
CA GLU A 199 -8.27 -4.92 15.79
C GLU A 199 -9.24 -4.73 14.62
N GLN A 200 -10.23 -3.83 14.77
CA GLN A 200 -11.16 -3.50 13.68
C GLN A 200 -10.43 -2.98 12.42
N ARG A 201 -9.33 -2.22 12.59
CA ARG A 201 -8.55 -1.70 11.47
C ARG A 201 -7.82 -2.82 10.74
N LEU A 202 -7.22 -3.73 11.50
CA LEU A 202 -6.49 -4.88 10.97
C LEU A 202 -7.44 -5.86 10.28
N ASP A 203 -8.61 -6.13 10.85
CA ASP A 203 -9.66 -6.94 10.23
C ASP A 203 -10.13 -6.34 8.91
N LEU A 204 -10.39 -5.04 8.89
CA LEU A 204 -10.76 -4.33 7.67
C LEU A 204 -9.68 -4.44 6.58
N ILE A 205 -8.41 -4.30 6.96
CA ILE A 205 -7.29 -4.47 6.03
C ILE A 205 -7.25 -5.90 5.50
N GLY A 206 -7.39 -6.90 6.38
CA GLY A 206 -7.42 -8.32 6.01
C GLY A 206 -8.54 -8.63 5.02
N GLU A 207 -9.76 -8.21 5.32
CA GLU A 207 -10.92 -8.39 4.44
C GLU A 207 -10.72 -7.69 3.08
N THR A 208 -10.19 -6.47 3.08
CA THR A 208 -9.92 -5.70 1.85
C THR A 208 -8.86 -6.38 0.99
N LEU A 209 -7.81 -6.91 1.60
CA LEU A 209 -6.75 -7.64 0.88
C LEU A 209 -7.27 -8.95 0.28
N LEU A 210 -8.12 -9.69 1.00
CA LEU A 210 -8.76 -10.90 0.48
C LEU A 210 -9.64 -10.58 -0.73
N LYS A 211 -10.51 -9.56 -0.62
CA LYS A 211 -11.35 -9.07 -1.73
C LYS A 211 -10.50 -8.60 -2.91
N PHE A 212 -9.42 -7.87 -2.65
CA PHE A 212 -8.50 -7.42 -3.69
C PHE A 212 -7.83 -8.60 -4.39
N ASN A 213 -7.39 -9.62 -3.66
CA ASN A 213 -6.78 -10.82 -4.22
C ASN A 213 -7.79 -11.58 -5.10
N GLU A 214 -9.01 -11.79 -4.61
CA GLU A 214 -10.08 -12.38 -5.42
C GLU A 214 -10.34 -11.57 -6.69
N ALA A 215 -10.41 -10.24 -6.59
CA ALA A 215 -10.58 -9.36 -7.74
C ALA A 215 -9.38 -9.34 -8.69
N ALA A 216 -8.15 -9.51 -8.20
CA ALA A 216 -6.95 -9.43 -9.02
C ALA A 216 -6.58 -10.79 -9.67
N PHE A 217 -6.89 -11.91 -9.00
CA PHE A 217 -6.34 -13.22 -9.33
C PHE A 217 -7.34 -14.38 -9.29
N SER A 218 -8.66 -14.10 -9.24
CA SER A 218 -9.67 -15.18 -9.20
C SER A 218 -9.55 -16.17 -10.38
N SER A 219 -9.79 -17.45 -10.09
CA SER A 219 -9.86 -18.52 -11.09
C SER A 219 -10.94 -18.29 -12.14
N LYS A 220 -12.01 -17.56 -11.79
CA LYS A 220 -13.07 -17.14 -12.72
C LYS A 220 -12.48 -16.38 -13.91
N TYR A 221 -11.54 -15.51 -13.63
CA TYR A 221 -10.90 -14.64 -14.61
C TYR A 221 -9.96 -15.39 -15.54
N LEU A 222 -9.25 -16.37 -15.02
CA LEU A 222 -8.46 -17.29 -15.82
C LEU A 222 -9.35 -18.13 -16.76
N ALA A 223 -10.51 -18.58 -16.28
CA ALA A 223 -11.46 -19.34 -17.09
C ALA A 223 -12.07 -18.50 -18.24
N GLU A 224 -12.53 -17.28 -17.95
CA GLU A 224 -13.04 -16.36 -19.00
C GLU A 224 -11.95 -16.02 -20.03
N GLN A 225 -10.71 -15.80 -19.58
CA GLN A 225 -9.59 -15.59 -20.49
C GLN A 225 -9.32 -16.83 -21.37
N HIS A 226 -9.39 -18.03 -20.80
CA HIS A 226 -9.24 -19.28 -21.55
C HIS A 226 -10.34 -19.44 -22.60
N GLU A 227 -11.59 -19.15 -22.26
CA GLU A 227 -12.73 -19.20 -23.19
C GLU A 227 -12.54 -18.29 -24.40
N ILE A 228 -12.00 -17.08 -24.21
CA ILE A 228 -11.69 -16.15 -25.31
C ILE A 228 -10.71 -16.77 -26.31
N TYR A 229 -9.69 -17.49 -25.83
CA TYR A 229 -8.69 -18.10 -26.70
C TYR A 229 -9.20 -19.38 -27.38
N GLU A 230 -10.01 -20.20 -26.69
CA GLU A 230 -10.65 -21.36 -27.30
C GLU A 230 -11.67 -20.96 -28.38
N ASP A 231 -12.47 -19.91 -28.16
CA ASP A 231 -13.37 -19.37 -29.19
C ASP A 231 -12.57 -18.85 -30.40
N LEU A 232 -11.46 -18.12 -30.17
CA LEU A 232 -10.59 -17.68 -31.26
C LEU A 232 -10.05 -18.87 -32.04
N LYS A 233 -9.51 -19.88 -31.36
CA LYS A 233 -8.95 -21.08 -32.00
C LYS A 233 -10.01 -21.78 -32.84
N SER A 234 -11.20 -22.02 -32.27
CA SER A 234 -12.33 -22.62 -32.99
C SER A 234 -12.74 -21.81 -34.23
N LYS A 235 -12.80 -20.49 -34.12
CA LYS A 235 -13.09 -19.62 -35.28
C LYS A 235 -12.00 -19.69 -36.34
N LEU A 236 -10.73 -19.72 -35.95
CA LEU A 236 -9.63 -19.83 -36.90
C LEU A 236 -9.64 -21.17 -37.64
N GLU A 237 -9.92 -22.27 -36.95
CA GLU A 237 -10.01 -23.61 -37.52
C GLU A 237 -11.21 -23.74 -38.47
N ASN A 238 -12.37 -23.21 -38.08
CA ASN A 238 -13.63 -23.38 -38.83
C ASN A 238 -13.82 -22.35 -39.95
N GLN A 239 -13.35 -21.12 -39.77
CA GLN A 239 -13.56 -20.07 -40.76
C GLN A 239 -12.51 -20.10 -41.86
N ARG A 240 -11.25 -20.42 -41.55
CA ARG A 240 -10.16 -20.38 -42.55
C ARG A 240 -10.32 -21.53 -43.54
N ASN A 241 -10.63 -21.20 -44.79
CA ASN A 241 -10.74 -22.19 -45.87
C ASN A 241 -9.95 -21.72 -47.09
N THR A 242 -8.74 -22.27 -47.23
CA THR A 242 -7.83 -21.93 -48.32
C THR A 242 -8.43 -22.19 -49.70
N LEU A 243 -9.18 -23.28 -49.88
CA LEU A 243 -9.81 -23.60 -51.16
C LEU A 243 -10.85 -22.55 -51.54
N LYS A 244 -11.75 -22.18 -50.61
CA LYS A 244 -12.74 -21.11 -50.84
C LYS A 244 -12.09 -19.76 -51.17
N ASP A 245 -10.96 -19.44 -50.54
CA ASP A 245 -10.23 -18.21 -50.81
C ASP A 245 -9.59 -18.23 -52.21
N LEU A 246 -9.03 -19.36 -52.63
CA LEU A 246 -8.45 -19.54 -53.97
C LEU A 246 -9.53 -19.53 -55.06
N ASP A 247 -10.68 -20.16 -54.82
CA ASP A 247 -11.81 -20.13 -55.75
C ASP A 247 -12.37 -18.72 -55.91
N PHE A 248 -12.54 -17.99 -54.80
CA PHE A 248 -12.93 -16.58 -54.82
C PHE A 248 -11.92 -15.73 -55.60
N TRP A 249 -10.62 -15.98 -55.42
CA TRP A 249 -9.56 -15.30 -56.16
C TRP A 249 -9.66 -15.58 -57.67
N ALA A 250 -9.72 -16.85 -58.06
CA ALA A 250 -9.78 -17.28 -59.45
C ALA A 250 -11.03 -16.75 -60.16
N GLN A 251 -12.17 -16.69 -59.45
CA GLN A 251 -13.40 -16.05 -59.95
C GLN A 251 -13.23 -14.53 -60.11
N THR A 252 -12.64 -13.85 -59.13
CA THR A 252 -12.45 -12.39 -59.16
C THR A 252 -11.56 -11.93 -60.31
N TYR A 253 -10.56 -12.73 -60.68
CA TYR A 253 -9.62 -12.42 -61.77
C TYR A 253 -9.94 -13.12 -63.09
N GLY A 254 -11.12 -13.75 -63.21
CA GLY A 254 -11.58 -14.32 -64.48
C GLY A 254 -10.80 -15.55 -64.96
N VAL A 255 -10.09 -16.26 -64.08
CA VAL A 255 -9.36 -17.49 -64.43
C VAL A 255 -10.33 -18.59 -64.89
N TYR A 256 -11.51 -18.64 -64.27
CA TYR A 256 -12.57 -19.59 -64.65
C TYR A 256 -13.45 -19.10 -65.81
N ASP A 257 -13.36 -17.82 -66.20
CA ASP A 257 -14.11 -17.28 -67.34
C ASP A 257 -13.44 -17.71 -68.65
N SER A 258 -13.71 -18.94 -69.04
CA SER A 258 -13.41 -19.52 -70.36
C SER A 258 -14.32 -18.93 -71.45
N LYS A 259 -14.54 -17.61 -71.44
CA LYS A 259 -15.09 -16.84 -72.56
C LYS A 259 -14.03 -16.02 -73.29
N ILE A 260 -12.77 -16.40 -73.18
CA ILE A 260 -11.81 -16.16 -74.26
C ILE A 260 -12.08 -17.20 -75.36
N SER A 261 -13.29 -17.14 -75.93
CA SER A 261 -13.50 -17.55 -77.32
C SER A 261 -12.93 -16.42 -78.17
N LEU A 262 -11.61 -16.37 -78.28
CA LEU A 262 -10.93 -15.68 -79.36
C LEU A 262 -11.22 -16.48 -80.65
N THR A 263 -12.45 -16.38 -81.14
CA THR A 263 -12.70 -16.61 -82.57
C THR A 263 -12.10 -15.40 -83.28
N PRO A 264 -11.04 -15.57 -84.10
CA PRO A 264 -10.56 -14.51 -84.96
C PRO A 264 -11.65 -14.28 -86.00
N ALA A 265 -12.45 -13.23 -85.83
CA ALA A 265 -13.30 -12.75 -86.91
C ALA A 265 -12.37 -12.14 -87.97
N MET A 266 -11.96 -12.97 -88.93
CA MET A 266 -11.42 -12.50 -90.19
C MET A 266 -12.52 -11.75 -90.96
N ASN A 267 -12.28 -10.44 -91.12
CA ASN A 267 -12.72 -9.49 -92.14
C ASN A 267 -13.70 -9.97 -93.23
N HIS A 268 -14.76 -9.17 -93.50
CA HIS A 268 -14.75 -8.30 -94.70
C HIS A 268 -15.80 -7.15 -94.70
N ASN A 269 -15.28 -5.94 -94.92
CA ASN A 269 -15.80 -4.77 -95.63
C ASN A 269 -17.05 -3.96 -95.18
N GLY A 270 -16.79 -2.65 -95.02
CA GLY A 270 -17.79 -1.58 -95.05
C GLY A 270 -17.30 -0.24 -94.47
N ASP A 271 -16.51 0.51 -95.26
CA ASP A 271 -16.30 1.97 -95.25
C ASP A 271 -17.47 2.84 -94.68
N ILE A 272 -17.37 4.06 -94.13
CA ILE A 272 -16.38 5.15 -94.02
C ILE A 272 -16.94 6.22 -93.02
N HIS A 273 -16.05 7.11 -92.52
CA HIS A 273 -16.25 8.41 -91.81
C HIS A 273 -16.32 8.39 -90.27
N SER A 274 -15.24 8.70 -89.54
CA SER A 274 -14.48 9.96 -89.37
C SER A 274 -15.14 10.95 -88.40
N GLN A 275 -14.62 11.01 -87.16
CA GLN A 275 -14.10 12.26 -86.57
C GLN A 275 -13.26 11.99 -85.31
N ASN A 276 -12.06 12.58 -85.30
CA ASN A 276 -11.14 12.80 -84.19
C ASN A 276 -11.86 13.55 -83.03
N THR A 277 -11.50 13.43 -81.75
CA THR A 277 -10.29 14.04 -81.16
C THR A 277 -9.94 13.49 -79.76
N SER A 278 -8.69 13.02 -79.64
CA SER A 278 -7.70 13.22 -78.55
C SER A 278 -8.13 13.32 -77.07
N SER A 279 -7.71 12.32 -76.30
CA SER A 279 -7.37 12.40 -74.85
C SER A 279 -5.92 12.94 -74.66
N PRO A 280 -5.45 13.31 -73.44
CA PRO A 280 -5.11 12.29 -72.43
C PRO A 280 -5.36 12.68 -70.96
N THR A 281 -5.68 11.64 -70.19
CA THR A 281 -5.71 11.57 -68.72
C THR A 281 -4.28 11.44 -68.18
N THR A 282 -3.85 12.41 -67.38
CA THR A 282 -2.59 12.36 -66.61
C THR A 282 -2.79 11.51 -65.35
N ILE A 283 -2.27 10.29 -65.34
CA ILE A 283 -2.11 9.48 -64.12
C ILE A 283 -0.78 9.87 -63.46
N ARG A 284 -0.84 10.64 -62.37
CA ARG A 284 0.32 10.97 -61.55
C ARG A 284 0.49 9.91 -60.46
N ARG A 285 1.52 9.08 -60.63
CA ARG A 285 2.03 8.12 -59.65
C ARG A 285 2.96 8.88 -58.70
N THR A 286 2.59 9.04 -57.43
CA THR A 286 3.52 9.47 -56.37
C THR A 286 3.84 8.27 -55.49
N THR A 287 5.00 7.68 -55.75
CA THR A 287 5.72 6.82 -54.81
C THR A 287 6.44 7.73 -53.82
N THR A 288 5.97 7.79 -52.58
CA THR A 288 6.73 8.36 -51.46
C THR A 288 7.06 7.23 -50.51
N SER A 289 8.29 6.74 -50.61
CA SER A 289 8.94 5.84 -49.68
C SER A 289 9.22 6.60 -48.37
N HIS A 290 8.62 6.14 -47.28
CA HIS A 290 9.05 6.47 -45.92
C HIS A 290 10.07 5.41 -45.49
N GLU A 291 11.33 5.82 -45.36
CA GLU A 291 12.30 5.17 -44.48
C GLU A 291 12.01 5.67 -43.06
N ASN A 292 11.53 4.77 -42.20
CA ASN A 292 11.59 4.93 -40.76
C ASN A 292 12.48 3.82 -40.23
N GLU A 293 13.70 4.20 -39.86
CA GLU A 293 14.56 3.41 -38.99
C GLU A 293 13.83 3.21 -37.66
N THR A 294 13.69 1.94 -37.28
CA THR A 294 13.24 1.54 -35.95
C THR A 294 14.35 0.66 -35.39
N GLU A 295 15.20 1.21 -34.52
CA GLU A 295 16.12 0.42 -33.72
C GLU A 295 15.54 0.19 -32.32
N ASN A 296 15.13 -1.06 -32.16
CA ASN A 296 15.12 -1.93 -30.99
C ASN A 296 15.58 -1.36 -29.63
N SER A 297 14.62 -1.38 -28.71
CA SER A 297 14.61 -2.19 -27.48
C SER A 297 15.92 -2.91 -27.10
N THR A 298 16.42 -2.66 -25.90
CA THR A 298 17.06 -3.72 -25.10
C THR A 298 16.73 -3.51 -23.63
N ILE A 299 15.96 -4.46 -23.11
CA ILE A 299 15.79 -4.76 -21.69
C ILE A 299 17.07 -5.44 -21.23
N ILE A 300 17.67 -4.94 -20.14
CA ILE A 300 18.54 -5.73 -19.28
C ILE A 300 18.01 -5.57 -17.86
N GLU A 301 17.28 -6.60 -17.41
CA GLU A 301 17.22 -6.97 -16.01
C GLU A 301 18.59 -7.50 -15.60
N GLU A 302 19.14 -7.03 -14.48
CA GLU A 302 19.82 -7.89 -13.51
C GLU A 302 20.21 -7.11 -12.24
N ASN A 303 19.90 -7.74 -11.10
CA ASN A 303 20.60 -7.71 -9.81
C ASN A 303 20.70 -6.38 -9.04
N VAL A 304 20.11 -6.34 -7.83
CA VAL A 304 20.85 -6.40 -6.55
C VAL A 304 19.87 -6.79 -5.44
N GLU A 305 19.86 -8.07 -5.09
CA GLU A 305 19.56 -8.55 -3.74
C GLU A 305 20.91 -8.61 -3.01
N GLN A 306 21.13 -7.78 -1.99
CA GLN A 306 21.96 -8.07 -0.82
C GLN A 306 22.03 -6.89 0.16
N SER A 307 22.06 -7.25 1.44
CA SER A 307 22.40 -6.43 2.61
C SER A 307 21.31 -5.50 3.15
N ILE A 308 20.65 -5.95 4.21
CA ILE A 308 20.86 -5.49 5.61
C ILE A 308 20.05 -6.44 6.50
N ALA A 309 20.75 -7.41 7.09
CA ALA A 309 20.27 -8.25 8.16
C ALA A 309 21.46 -8.49 9.09
N GLU A 310 21.77 -7.51 9.93
CA GLU A 310 22.71 -7.57 11.04
C GLU A 310 22.50 -6.28 11.87
N GLU A 311 22.53 -6.41 13.21
CA GLU A 311 22.07 -5.43 14.25
C GLU A 311 20.53 -5.45 14.44
N GLU A 312 19.93 -6.01 15.49
CA GLU A 312 20.25 -5.98 16.91
C GLU A 312 19.81 -7.30 17.57
N ASN A 313 20.77 -8.15 17.92
CA ASN A 313 20.58 -9.32 18.78
C ASN A 313 21.55 -9.23 19.95
N GLU A 314 21.39 -8.20 20.77
CA GLU A 314 22.07 -8.06 22.06
C GLU A 314 21.15 -7.35 23.05
N HIS A 315 20.26 -8.09 23.74
CA HIS A 315 19.79 -7.83 25.11
C HIS A 315 18.81 -8.94 25.53
N SER A 316 19.32 -10.17 25.63
CA SER A 316 18.59 -11.32 26.18
C SER A 316 19.54 -12.24 26.97
N GLU A 317 20.29 -11.68 27.91
CA GLU A 317 20.90 -12.47 28.98
C GLU A 317 20.87 -11.68 30.29
N ALA A 318 19.82 -11.88 31.09
CA ALA A 318 19.92 -11.86 32.55
C ALA A 318 18.63 -12.40 33.18
N ASN A 319 18.81 -13.42 34.04
CA ASN A 319 17.92 -13.85 35.13
C ASN A 319 16.98 -15.02 34.85
N ASN A 320 17.58 -16.20 34.66
CA ASN A 320 17.12 -17.40 35.34
C ASN A 320 17.56 -17.35 36.81
N THR A 321 16.61 -17.24 37.75
CA THR A 321 16.81 -17.68 39.14
C THR A 321 15.65 -18.56 39.57
N THR A 322 15.97 -19.85 39.61
CA THR A 322 15.26 -20.94 40.26
C THR A 322 14.89 -20.60 41.71
N ILE A 323 13.60 -20.72 42.08
CA ILE A 323 13.21 -21.03 43.47
C ILE A 323 12.28 -22.23 43.44
N SER A 324 12.87 -23.37 43.79
CA SER A 324 12.19 -24.54 44.36
C SER A 324 11.89 -24.24 45.83
N THR A 325 10.64 -24.46 46.28
CA THR A 325 10.30 -25.23 47.49
C THR A 325 8.79 -25.20 47.81
N LYS A 326 8.29 -26.36 48.27
CA LYS A 326 7.02 -26.68 48.95
C LYS A 326 5.76 -26.82 48.10
N THR A 327 5.38 -28.06 47.81
CA THR A 327 4.38 -28.79 48.62
C THR A 327 4.71 -30.28 48.58
#